data_AF-A0A4Y9ZQJ6-F1
#
_entry.id   AF-A0A4Y9ZQJ6-F1
#
_cell.length_a   1.000
_cell.length_b   1.000
_cell.length_c   1.000
_cell.angle_alpha   90.00
_cell.angle_beta   90.00
_cell.angle_gamma   90.00
#
_symmetry.space_group_name_H-M   'P 1'
#
loop_
_entity.id
_entity.type
_entity.pdbx_description
1 polymer ?
#
loop_
_entity_poly.entity_id
_entity_poly.type
_entity_poly.pdbx_seq_one_letter_code
_entity_poly.pdbx_strand_id
1 'polypeptide(L)'
;MSDFVNAKGCGLGCRRRVPRVYFGGTCPAEEYKACQRELPGGCPRCKPTAPRLCCDICVLMLLSDMGLQLEHDKVPSVPVVSLRHSNITQREATQADHSFSRCIFDWRDIKAKSKLGHAIYENLGPAIFLSDDLVDRLVLCAGAGKLVTIADILRETHWNHAEEHGEDILKIVKDTYKISAASNGTPESSSARSSAPSSKGSARPLRRATVCGRCKQVGHNGESTSSLL
;
A
#
# COMPACT_ATOMS: atom_id res chain seq x y z
N MET A 1 5.50 -5.69 2.59
CA MET A 1 5.47 -6.81 1.60
C MET A 1 6.80 -7.05 0.87
N SER A 2 7.88 -6.34 1.20
CA SER A 2 9.19 -6.48 0.55
C SER A 2 9.89 -7.82 0.84
N ASP A 3 9.43 -8.58 1.84
CA ASP A 3 10.06 -9.84 2.28
C ASP A 3 10.02 -10.94 1.23
N PHE A 4 9.01 -10.95 0.34
CA PHE A 4 8.92 -11.92 -0.76
C PHE A 4 10.05 -11.74 -1.79
N VAL A 5 10.54 -10.51 -1.92
CA VAL A 5 11.63 -10.14 -2.82
C VAL A 5 12.99 -10.15 -2.10
N ASN A 6 13.03 -9.74 -0.84
CA ASN A 6 14.26 -9.56 -0.06
C ASN A 6 14.50 -10.65 0.99
N ALA A 7 13.96 -11.86 0.79
CA ALA A 7 14.02 -12.95 1.75
C ALA A 7 15.43 -13.26 2.28
N LYS A 8 16.48 -13.04 1.48
CA LYS A 8 17.89 -13.17 1.90
C LYS A 8 18.30 -12.07 2.90
N GLY A 9 17.95 -10.81 2.61
CA GLY A 9 18.29 -9.65 3.44
C GLY A 9 17.48 -9.55 4.74
N CYS A 10 16.27 -10.11 4.77
CA CYS A 10 15.39 -10.11 5.94
C CYS A 10 15.62 -11.31 6.90
N GLY A 11 16.72 -12.07 6.75
CA GLY A 11 17.04 -13.21 7.63
C GLY A 11 16.20 -14.47 7.44
N LEU A 12 15.30 -14.51 6.45
CA LEU A 12 14.47 -15.69 6.15
C LEU A 12 15.21 -16.73 5.30
N GLY A 13 16.19 -16.30 4.49
CA GLY A 13 17.15 -17.16 3.78
C GLY A 13 16.58 -18.00 2.62
N CYS A 14 15.26 -17.98 2.41
CA CYS A 14 14.59 -18.72 1.35
C CYS A 14 13.28 -18.02 0.96
N ARG A 15 13.05 -17.83 -0.35
CA ARG A 15 11.81 -17.20 -0.84
C ARG A 15 10.58 -18.01 -0.47
N ARG A 16 10.66 -19.34 -0.45
CA ARG A 16 9.52 -20.21 -0.08
C ARG A 16 9.18 -20.17 1.41
N ARG A 17 10.09 -19.69 2.25
CA ARG A 17 9.82 -19.51 3.68
C ARG A 17 8.87 -18.34 3.93
N VAL A 18 8.93 -17.29 3.11
CA VAL A 18 8.11 -16.09 3.26
C VAL A 18 6.61 -16.40 3.14
N PRO A 19 6.11 -17.05 2.07
CA PRO A 19 4.70 -17.45 2.01
C PRO A 19 4.30 -18.41 3.13
N ARG A 20 5.21 -19.33 3.54
CA ARG A 20 4.90 -20.30 4.60
C ARG A 20 4.70 -19.64 5.97
N VAL A 21 5.48 -18.61 6.28
CA VAL A 21 5.33 -17.83 7.52
C VAL A 21 4.12 -16.89 7.40
N TYR A 22 3.99 -16.20 6.26
CA TYR A 22 2.96 -15.18 6.07
C TYR A 22 1.54 -15.75 5.99
N PHE A 23 1.34 -16.83 5.23
CA PHE A 23 0.03 -17.46 5.06
C PHE A 23 -0.24 -18.58 6.08
N GLY A 24 0.54 -18.67 7.18
CA GLY A 24 0.26 -19.62 8.26
C GLY A 24 0.35 -21.09 7.82
N GLY A 25 1.39 -21.43 7.06
CA GLY A 25 1.56 -22.74 6.43
C GLY A 25 2.02 -23.84 7.38
N THR A 26 1.18 -24.22 8.34
CA THR A 26 0.93 -25.66 8.49
C THR A 26 -0.11 -26.00 7.43
N CYS A 27 0.31 -26.20 6.16
CA CYS A 27 -0.48 -27.08 5.30
C CYS A 27 -0.76 -28.32 6.15
N PRO A 28 -2.01 -28.69 6.43
CA PRO A 28 -2.28 -29.87 7.22
C PRO A 28 -1.65 -31.01 6.43
N ALA A 29 -0.54 -31.55 6.93
CA ALA A 29 0.36 -32.44 6.19
C ALA A 29 -0.27 -33.80 5.85
N GLU A 30 -1.59 -33.88 5.98
CA GLU A 30 -2.42 -35.06 6.08
C GLU A 30 -3.77 -34.85 5.36
N GLU A 31 -4.18 -33.62 4.99
CA GLU A 31 -5.51 -33.37 4.37
C GLU A 31 -5.66 -34.07 3.01
N TYR A 32 -4.56 -34.25 2.27
CA TYR A 32 -4.58 -35.03 1.03
C TYR A 32 -4.93 -36.51 1.24
N LYS A 33 -4.83 -37.03 2.48
CA LYS A 33 -5.28 -38.38 2.86
C LYS A 33 -6.80 -38.45 3.02
N ALA A 34 -7.47 -37.32 3.28
CA ALA A 34 -8.93 -37.27 3.38
C ALA A 34 -9.62 -37.41 2.01
N CYS A 35 -8.94 -37.03 0.93
CA CYS A 35 -9.45 -37.11 -0.45
C CYS A 35 -9.61 -38.55 -0.96
N GLN A 36 -8.71 -39.46 -0.58
CA GLN A 36 -8.77 -40.89 -0.88
C GLN A 36 -8.28 -41.70 0.32
N ARG A 37 -9.21 -42.07 1.20
CA ARG A 37 -8.93 -42.79 2.46
C ARG A 37 -8.49 -44.24 2.26
N GLU A 38 -8.85 -44.83 1.12
CA GLU A 38 -8.54 -46.21 0.73
C GLU A 38 -7.04 -46.41 0.41
N LEU A 39 -6.32 -45.32 0.08
CA LEU A 39 -4.91 -45.37 -0.31
C LEU A 39 -4.02 -44.97 0.88
N PRO A 40 -3.09 -45.82 1.34
CA PRO A 40 -2.21 -45.50 2.48
C PRO A 40 -1.30 -44.28 2.21
N GLY A 41 -1.09 -43.93 0.94
CA GLY A 41 -0.34 -42.74 0.51
C GLY A 41 -1.18 -41.48 0.26
N GLY A 42 -2.50 -41.54 0.42
CA GLY A 42 -3.44 -40.48 0.04
C GLY A 42 -3.54 -40.26 -1.48
N CYS A 43 -4.30 -39.24 -1.90
CA CYS A 43 -4.50 -38.95 -3.31
C CYS A 43 -3.20 -38.42 -3.96
N PRO A 44 -2.67 -39.07 -5.03
CA PRO A 44 -1.42 -38.66 -5.67
C PRO A 44 -1.48 -37.27 -6.30
N ARG A 45 -2.68 -36.79 -6.66
CA ARG A 45 -2.89 -35.43 -7.19
C ARG A 45 -2.93 -34.37 -6.09
N CYS A 46 -3.43 -34.72 -4.90
CA CYS A 46 -3.55 -33.80 -3.77
C CYS A 46 -2.31 -33.80 -2.87
N LYS A 47 -1.49 -34.85 -2.95
CA LYS A 47 -0.27 -34.97 -2.16
C LYS A 47 0.71 -33.84 -2.54
N PRO A 48 1.18 -33.04 -1.57
CA PRO A 48 2.21 -32.05 -1.82
C PRO A 48 3.45 -32.71 -2.41
N THR A 49 3.80 -32.33 -3.64
CA THR A 49 5.02 -32.81 -4.29
C THR A 49 6.16 -31.87 -3.93
N ALA A 50 7.22 -32.40 -3.32
CA ALA A 50 8.43 -31.64 -3.08
C ALA A 50 9.00 -31.18 -4.43
N PRO A 51 9.15 -29.87 -4.68
CA PRO A 51 9.66 -29.41 -5.97
C PRO A 51 11.15 -29.75 -6.08
N ARG A 52 11.61 -30.12 -7.29
CA ARG A 52 13.01 -30.50 -7.54
C ARG A 52 14.02 -29.40 -7.21
N LEU A 53 13.61 -28.13 -7.35
CA LEU A 53 14.40 -26.95 -7.02
C LEU A 53 13.64 -26.08 -6.03
N CYS A 54 14.35 -25.38 -5.14
CA CYS A 54 13.75 -24.57 -4.08
C CYS A 54 13.40 -23.14 -4.53
N CYS A 55 14.36 -22.22 -4.59
CA CYS A 55 14.21 -20.89 -5.18
C CYS A 55 15.58 -20.42 -5.64
N ASP A 56 15.68 -19.39 -6.47
CA ASP A 56 16.94 -18.72 -6.86
C ASP A 56 17.93 -18.53 -5.68
N ILE A 57 17.48 -18.12 -4.49
CA ILE A 57 18.37 -17.97 -3.32
C ILE A 57 18.99 -19.31 -2.88
N CYS A 58 18.20 -20.38 -2.86
CA CYS A 58 18.66 -21.72 -2.46
C CYS A 58 19.32 -22.48 -3.60
N VAL A 59 18.96 -22.18 -4.85
CA VAL A 59 19.46 -22.80 -6.07
C VAL A 59 20.86 -22.29 -6.37
N LEU A 60 21.23 -21.05 -6.00
CA LEU A 60 22.62 -20.58 -6.13
C LEU A 60 23.65 -21.43 -5.35
N MET A 61 23.26 -21.96 -4.18
CA MET A 61 24.09 -22.94 -3.45
C MET A 61 24.24 -24.24 -4.25
N LEU A 62 23.14 -24.72 -4.84
CA LEU A 62 23.12 -25.93 -5.67
C LEU A 62 23.89 -25.75 -7.00
N LEU A 63 23.84 -24.55 -7.58
CA LEU A 63 24.57 -24.18 -8.81
C LEU A 63 26.07 -24.11 -8.53
N SER A 64 26.47 -23.64 -7.34
CA SER A 64 27.87 -23.67 -6.91
C SER A 64 28.39 -25.11 -6.79
N ASP A 65 27.59 -26.03 -6.23
CA ASP A 65 27.91 -27.46 -6.16
C ASP A 65 27.96 -28.15 -7.54
N MET A 66 27.23 -27.62 -8.53
CA MET A 66 27.26 -28.09 -9.92
C MET A 66 28.32 -27.37 -10.80
N GLY A 67 29.18 -26.53 -10.21
CA GLY A 67 30.25 -25.82 -10.92
C GLY A 67 29.76 -24.68 -11.82
N LEU A 68 28.51 -24.25 -11.69
CA LEU A 68 27.93 -23.13 -12.42
C LEU A 68 28.13 -21.85 -11.61
N GLN A 69 29.16 -21.08 -11.95
CA GLN A 69 29.33 -19.72 -11.43
C GLN A 69 28.32 -18.80 -12.12
N LEU A 70 27.27 -18.42 -11.39
CA LEU A 70 26.56 -17.20 -11.72
C LEU A 70 27.50 -16.06 -11.30
N GLU A 71 28.24 -15.51 -12.27
CA GLU A 71 28.91 -14.22 -12.17
C GLU A 71 27.85 -13.20 -11.75
N HIS A 72 27.66 -13.04 -10.44
CA HIS A 72 27.07 -11.83 -9.94
C HIS A 72 28.16 -10.82 -10.20
N ASP A 73 28.05 -10.10 -11.32
CA ASP A 73 28.77 -8.86 -11.51
C ASP A 73 28.74 -8.18 -10.16
N LYS A 74 29.93 -7.94 -9.59
CA LYS A 74 30.07 -7.10 -8.41
C LYS A 74 29.54 -5.75 -8.84
N VAL A 75 28.23 -5.57 -8.75
CA VAL A 75 27.61 -4.26 -8.78
C VAL A 75 28.34 -3.54 -7.66
N PRO A 76 29.13 -2.50 -7.99
CA PRO A 76 29.82 -1.74 -6.97
C PRO A 76 28.78 -1.44 -5.90
N SER A 77 29.05 -1.81 -4.65
CA SER A 77 28.21 -1.43 -3.54
C SER A 77 28.33 0.08 -3.45
N VAL A 78 27.53 0.78 -4.26
CA VAL A 78 27.32 2.21 -4.10
C VAL A 78 26.87 2.32 -2.65
N PRO A 79 27.56 3.10 -1.79
CA PRO A 79 27.08 3.32 -0.44
C PRO A 79 25.65 3.79 -0.61
N VAL A 80 24.69 2.98 -0.17
CA VAL A 80 23.29 3.38 -0.12
C VAL A 80 23.28 4.49 0.89
N VAL A 81 23.39 5.73 0.40
CA VAL A 81 23.07 6.90 1.20
C VAL A 81 21.62 6.68 1.55
N SER A 82 21.38 6.18 2.75
CA SER A 82 20.04 6.08 3.31
C SER A 82 19.57 7.52 3.41
N LEU A 83 18.85 7.95 2.37
CA LEU A 83 18.08 9.17 2.38
C LEU A 83 17.00 8.94 3.42
N ARG A 84 17.33 9.26 4.67
CA ARG A 84 16.40 9.11 5.78
C ARG A 84 15.28 10.11 5.55
N HIS A 85 14.06 9.61 5.60
CA HIS A 85 12.86 10.43 5.63
C HIS A 85 12.96 11.43 6.77
N SER A 86 12.47 12.63 6.52
CA SER A 86 12.24 13.59 7.59
C SER A 86 11.34 12.98 8.65
N ASN A 87 11.79 13.00 9.91
CA ASN A 87 10.90 12.74 11.02
C ASN A 87 9.96 13.95 11.15
N ILE A 88 8.71 13.77 10.73
CA ILE A 88 7.65 14.77 10.84
C ILE A 88 6.61 14.15 11.75
N THR A 89 6.38 14.78 12.91
CA THR A 89 5.32 14.36 13.82
C THR A 89 3.98 14.45 13.10
N GLN A 90 3.15 13.43 13.28
CA GLN A 90 1.78 13.48 12.77
C GLN A 90 1.08 14.71 13.33
N ARG A 91 0.53 15.52 12.43
CA ARG A 91 -0.18 16.76 12.74
C ARG A 91 -1.64 16.64 12.33
N GLU A 92 -2.49 17.49 12.89
CA GLU A 92 -3.84 17.63 12.39
C GLU A 92 -3.83 18.25 10.98
N ALA A 93 -4.63 17.67 10.09
CA ALA A 93 -4.75 18.16 8.72
C ALA A 93 -5.45 19.53 8.71
N THR A 94 -4.80 20.50 8.09
CA THR A 94 -5.33 21.84 7.89
C THR A 94 -6.21 21.91 6.64
N GLN A 95 -6.98 22.99 6.49
CA GLN A 95 -7.76 23.21 5.26
C GLN A 95 -6.86 23.29 4.01
N ALA A 96 -5.64 23.83 4.14
CA ALA A 96 -4.66 23.87 3.07
C ALA A 96 -4.19 22.46 2.67
N ASP A 97 -4.03 21.55 3.64
CA ASP A 97 -3.66 20.16 3.39
C ASP A 97 -4.74 19.43 2.58
N HIS A 98 -6.01 19.64 2.93
CA HIS A 98 -7.14 19.06 2.19
C HIS A 98 -7.24 19.60 0.76
N SER A 99 -7.07 20.92 0.58
CA SER A 99 -7.02 21.54 -0.74
C SER A 99 -5.85 20.99 -1.58
N PHE A 100 -4.68 20.83 -0.97
CA PHE A 100 -3.49 20.32 -1.64
C PHE A 100 -3.69 18.87 -2.06
N SER A 101 -4.18 18.03 -1.15
CA SER A 101 -4.52 16.63 -1.41
C SER A 101 -5.49 16.50 -2.59
N ARG A 102 -6.55 17.31 -2.63
CA ARG A 102 -7.49 17.34 -3.76
C ARG A 102 -6.81 17.72 -5.08
N CYS A 103 -6.01 18.78 -5.11
CA CYS A 103 -5.30 19.20 -6.31
C CYS A 103 -4.33 18.12 -6.81
N ILE A 104 -3.68 17.40 -5.90
CA ILE A 104 -2.79 16.28 -6.25
C ILE A 104 -3.57 15.11 -6.84
N PHE A 105 -4.75 14.77 -6.30
CA PHE A 105 -5.59 13.72 -6.88
C PHE A 105 -6.10 14.09 -8.27
N ASP A 106 -6.57 15.33 -8.46
CA ASP A 106 -7.03 15.81 -9.78
C ASP A 106 -5.87 15.79 -10.80
N TRP A 107 -4.69 16.26 -10.39
CA TRP A 107 -3.48 16.23 -11.21
C TRP A 107 -3.04 14.79 -11.53
N ARG A 108 -3.09 13.89 -10.55
CA ARG A 108 -2.75 12.47 -10.69
C ARG A 108 -3.62 11.81 -11.75
N ASP A 109 -4.93 12.03 -11.71
CA ASP A 109 -5.86 11.43 -12.67
C ASP A 109 -5.57 11.90 -14.10
N ILE A 110 -5.31 13.19 -14.29
CA ILE A 110 -4.97 13.75 -15.61
C ILE A 110 -3.67 13.13 -16.14
N LYS A 111 -2.61 13.09 -15.32
CA LYS A 111 -1.31 12.54 -15.73
C LYS A 111 -1.35 11.04 -15.91
N ALA A 112 -2.03 10.31 -15.03
CA ALA A 112 -2.20 8.87 -15.13
C ALA A 112 -2.94 8.48 -16.41
N LYS A 113 -4.01 9.20 -16.81
CA LYS A 113 -4.68 8.96 -18.10
C LYS A 113 -3.78 9.20 -19.31
N SER A 114 -2.88 10.18 -19.22
CA SER A 114 -1.95 10.50 -20.30
C SER A 114 -0.78 9.52 -20.40
N LYS A 115 -0.32 8.95 -19.28
CA LYS A 115 0.87 8.08 -19.20
C LYS A 115 0.52 6.60 -19.24
N LEU A 116 -0.57 6.21 -18.59
CA LEU A 116 -1.07 4.85 -18.60
C LEU A 116 -1.97 4.66 -19.82
N GLY A 117 -1.71 3.63 -20.61
CA GLY A 117 -2.64 3.24 -21.68
C GLY A 117 -4.04 3.00 -21.10
N HIS A 118 -5.09 3.27 -21.88
CA HIS A 118 -6.48 3.24 -21.42
C HIS A 118 -6.84 1.96 -20.63
N ALA A 119 -6.44 0.78 -21.12
CA ALA A 119 -6.69 -0.49 -20.44
C ALA A 119 -6.00 -0.61 -19.08
N ILE A 120 -4.80 -0.03 -18.90
CA ILE A 120 -4.08 -0.06 -17.61
C ILE A 120 -4.78 0.88 -16.62
N TYR A 121 -5.17 2.08 -17.08
CA TYR A 121 -5.87 3.05 -16.27
C TYR A 121 -7.21 2.50 -15.76
N GLU A 122 -8.03 1.91 -16.63
CA GLU A 122 -9.35 1.37 -16.23
C GLU A 122 -9.25 0.17 -15.28
N ASN A 123 -8.24 -0.69 -15.45
CA ASN A 123 -8.11 -1.92 -14.65
C ASN A 123 -7.40 -1.71 -13.31
N LEU A 124 -6.36 -0.85 -13.27
CA LEU A 124 -5.50 -0.68 -12.09
C LEU A 124 -5.69 0.68 -11.40
N GLY A 125 -6.31 1.64 -12.10
CA GLY A 125 -6.57 2.98 -11.60
C GLY A 125 -5.34 3.90 -11.57
N PRO A 126 -5.55 5.16 -11.17
CA PRO A 126 -4.51 6.18 -11.11
C PRO A 126 -3.48 5.94 -9.99
N ALA A 127 -3.82 5.14 -8.98
CA ALA A 127 -2.95 4.85 -7.84
C ALA A 127 -1.66 4.10 -8.21
N ILE A 128 -1.62 3.43 -9.37
CA ILE A 128 -0.39 2.79 -9.88
C ILE A 128 0.67 3.80 -10.31
N PHE A 129 0.25 5.02 -10.68
CA PHE A 129 1.15 6.09 -11.10
C PHE A 129 1.71 6.87 -9.89
N LEU A 130 0.84 7.20 -8.94
CA LEU A 130 1.18 7.84 -7.66
C LEU A 130 0.24 7.28 -6.59
N SER A 131 0.75 6.45 -5.68
CA SER A 131 -0.07 5.79 -4.67
C SER A 131 -0.59 6.76 -3.61
N ASP A 132 -1.67 6.37 -2.93
CA ASP A 132 -2.29 7.20 -1.89
C ASP A 132 -1.32 7.47 -0.74
N ASP A 133 -0.50 6.48 -0.33
CA ASP A 133 0.55 6.64 0.68
C ASP A 133 1.58 7.73 0.30
N LEU A 134 1.93 7.84 -0.99
CA LEU A 134 2.84 8.87 -1.46
C LEU A 134 2.16 10.24 -1.44
N VAL A 135 0.87 10.31 -1.78
CA VAL A 135 0.07 11.55 -1.66
C VAL A 135 0.02 12.01 -0.21
N ASP A 136 -0.28 11.11 0.73
CA ASP A 136 -0.32 11.42 2.16
C ASP A 136 1.04 11.91 2.66
N ARG A 137 2.13 11.29 2.20
CA ARG A 137 3.49 11.73 2.52
C ARG A 137 3.78 13.12 1.96
N LEU A 138 3.37 13.39 0.72
CA LEU A 138 3.52 14.70 0.10
C LEU A 138 2.73 15.76 0.86
N VAL A 139 1.50 15.48 1.26
CA VAL A 139 0.65 16.39 2.05
C VAL A 139 1.32 16.73 3.37
N LEU A 140 1.80 15.71 4.11
CA LEU A 140 2.48 15.90 5.38
C LEU A 140 3.75 16.76 5.22
N CYS A 141 4.56 16.49 4.20
CA CYS A 141 5.81 17.21 3.95
C CYS A 141 5.56 18.66 3.47
N ALA A 142 4.55 18.85 2.60
CA ALA A 142 4.16 20.17 2.11
C ALA A 142 3.64 21.05 3.25
N GLY A 143 2.78 20.49 4.11
CA GLY A 143 2.22 21.18 5.26
C GLY A 143 3.27 21.58 6.30
N ALA A 144 4.35 20.81 6.41
CA ALA A 144 5.52 21.12 7.24
C ALA A 144 6.55 22.04 6.55
N GLY A 145 6.29 22.49 5.31
CA GLY A 145 7.19 23.36 4.55
C GLY A 145 8.49 22.68 4.08
N LYS A 146 8.52 21.34 4.03
CA LYS A 146 9.73 20.57 3.67
C LYS A 146 9.90 20.28 2.18
N LEU A 147 8.88 20.55 1.37
CA LEU A 147 8.92 20.36 -0.09
C LEU A 147 9.31 21.66 -0.79
N VAL A 148 10.61 21.97 -0.84
CA VAL A 148 11.13 23.17 -1.52
C VAL A 148 11.72 22.83 -2.89
N THR A 149 12.37 21.67 -2.98
CA THR A 149 13.09 21.21 -4.17
C THR A 149 12.64 19.81 -4.60
N ILE A 150 12.96 19.44 -5.84
CA ILE A 150 12.71 18.08 -6.36
C ILE A 150 13.49 17.05 -5.53
N ALA A 151 14.69 17.39 -5.07
CA ALA A 151 15.48 16.54 -4.19
C ALA A 151 14.78 16.24 -2.86
N ASP A 152 13.99 17.20 -2.34
CA ASP A 152 13.17 16.95 -1.15
C ASP A 152 12.06 15.95 -1.45
N ILE A 153 11.37 16.07 -2.59
CA ILE A 153 10.34 15.10 -3.00
C ILE A 153 10.96 13.71 -3.13
N LEU A 154 12.09 13.59 -3.83
CA LEU A 154 12.80 12.32 -4.01
C LEU A 154 13.22 11.72 -2.66
N ARG A 155 13.76 12.55 -1.76
CA ARG A 155 14.18 12.12 -0.42
C ARG A 155 13.01 11.63 0.43
N GLU A 156 11.88 12.33 0.38
CA GLU A 156 10.74 12.03 1.27
C GLU A 156 9.83 10.92 0.74
N THR A 157 9.81 10.67 -0.57
CA THR A 157 8.85 9.76 -1.20
C THR A 157 9.51 8.58 -1.93
N HIS A 158 10.78 8.70 -2.32
CA HIS A 158 11.45 7.78 -3.26
C HIS A 158 10.65 7.50 -4.53
N TRP A 159 9.80 8.43 -4.93
CA TRP A 159 8.96 8.25 -6.09
C TRP A 159 9.80 8.37 -7.36
N ASN A 160 9.84 7.30 -8.16
CA ASN A 160 10.69 7.20 -9.35
C ASN A 160 10.42 8.30 -10.40
N HIS A 161 9.22 8.88 -10.42
CA HIS A 161 8.85 9.94 -11.35
C HIS A 161 9.00 11.35 -10.74
N ALA A 162 9.63 11.47 -9.57
CA ALA A 162 9.86 12.76 -8.93
C ALA A 162 10.71 13.71 -9.78
N GLU A 163 11.68 13.21 -10.55
CA GLU A 163 12.48 14.05 -11.45
C GLU A 163 11.67 14.59 -12.63
N GLU A 164 10.76 13.77 -13.18
CA GLU A 164 9.94 14.16 -14.33
C GLU A 164 8.75 15.05 -13.94
N HIS A 165 8.19 14.84 -12.75
CA HIS A 165 6.92 15.46 -12.34
C HIS A 165 7.04 16.32 -11.09
N GLY A 166 8.20 16.38 -10.45
CA GLY A 166 8.41 17.14 -9.22
C GLY A 166 8.14 18.63 -9.38
N GLU A 167 8.44 19.22 -10.55
CA GLU A 167 8.13 20.63 -10.82
C GLU A 167 6.63 20.93 -10.79
N ASP A 168 5.81 20.05 -11.37
CA ASP A 168 4.35 20.15 -11.35
C ASP A 168 3.85 20.11 -9.90
N ILE A 169 4.37 19.18 -9.08
CA ILE A 169 4.02 19.05 -7.66
C ILE A 169 4.42 20.31 -6.88
N LEU A 170 5.65 20.81 -7.05
CA LEU A 170 6.12 22.01 -6.37
C LEU A 170 5.31 23.25 -6.76
N LYS A 171 4.81 23.32 -7.99
CA LYS A 171 3.89 24.37 -8.43
C LYS A 171 2.57 24.29 -7.68
N ILE A 172 1.97 23.11 -7.58
CA ILE A 172 0.73 22.88 -6.82
C ILE A 172 0.93 23.24 -5.33
N VAL A 173 2.06 22.86 -4.72
CA VAL A 173 2.42 23.25 -3.34
C VAL A 173 2.43 24.77 -3.21
N LYS A 174 3.15 25.47 -4.09
CA LYS A 174 3.24 26.94 -4.04
C LYS A 174 1.85 27.58 -4.17
N ASP A 175 1.01 27.09 -5.07
CA ASP A 175 -0.30 27.68 -5.31
C ASP A 175 -1.25 27.43 -4.12
N THR A 176 -1.29 26.21 -3.57
CA THR A 176 -2.20 25.91 -2.45
C THR A 176 -1.81 26.61 -1.15
N TYR A 177 -0.53 26.62 -0.77
CA TYR A 177 -0.12 27.17 0.52
C TYR A 177 0.02 28.71 0.49
N LYS A 178 0.14 29.34 -0.69
CA LYS A 178 -0.02 30.80 -0.83
C LYS A 178 -1.46 31.26 -0.58
N ILE A 179 -2.45 30.51 -1.06
CA ILE A 179 -3.87 30.84 -0.89
C ILE A 179 -4.24 30.89 0.60
N SER A 180 -3.65 30.02 1.43
CA SER A 180 -3.92 29.99 2.87
C SER A 180 -3.33 31.18 3.65
N ALA A 181 -2.31 31.86 3.13
CA ALA A 181 -1.72 33.05 3.77
C ALA A 181 -2.60 34.30 3.57
N ALA A 182 -3.45 34.32 2.54
CA ALA A 182 -4.33 35.44 2.22
C ALA A 182 -5.71 35.36 2.92
N SER A 183 -6.05 34.24 3.58
CA SER A 183 -7.38 34.02 4.17
C SER A 183 -7.47 34.28 5.69
N ASN A 184 -6.40 34.72 6.35
CA ASN A 184 -6.43 35.02 7.77
C ASN A 184 -6.56 36.53 8.01
N GLY A 185 -7.79 37.05 7.87
CA GLY A 185 -8.14 38.44 8.13
C GLY A 185 -9.54 38.62 8.71
N THR A 186 -9.59 38.73 10.05
CA THR A 186 -10.55 39.48 10.87
C THR A 186 -11.94 38.89 11.20
N PRO A 187 -12.35 38.87 12.49
CA PRO A 187 -13.70 38.54 12.92
C PRO A 187 -14.57 39.81 12.97
N GLU A 188 -15.77 39.78 12.39
CA GLU A 188 -16.81 40.75 12.72
C GLU A 188 -18.14 40.06 13.03
N SER A 189 -18.54 40.28 14.27
CA SER A 189 -19.82 39.94 14.88
C SER A 189 -20.86 40.98 14.47
N SER A 190 -22.10 40.56 14.16
CA SER A 190 -23.33 41.13 14.74
C SER A 190 -24.63 40.55 14.16
N SER A 191 -25.39 39.92 15.06
CA SER A 191 -26.82 40.07 15.30
C SER A 191 -27.90 39.42 14.41
N ALA A 192 -28.42 38.32 14.98
CA ALA A 192 -29.81 38.10 15.44
C ALA A 192 -30.98 37.99 14.45
N ARG A 193 -31.64 36.82 14.42
CA ARG A 193 -32.91 36.56 15.14
C ARG A 193 -33.40 35.12 15.01
N SER A 194 -34.13 34.71 16.04
CA SER A 194 -34.62 33.38 16.42
C SER A 194 -35.56 32.71 15.41
N SER A 195 -35.58 31.37 15.41
CA SER A 195 -36.78 30.53 15.60
C SER A 195 -36.40 29.03 15.60
N ALA A 196 -36.73 28.32 16.69
CA ALA A 196 -36.97 26.88 16.68
C ALA A 196 -38.44 26.64 16.23
N PRO A 197 -38.85 25.48 15.66
CA PRO A 197 -38.73 24.19 16.33
C PRO A 197 -38.53 22.94 15.44
N SER A 198 -38.38 21.81 16.14
CA SER A 198 -38.77 20.45 15.74
C SER A 198 -37.89 19.65 14.78
N SER A 199 -36.95 18.94 15.41
CA SER A 199 -36.74 17.49 15.29
C SER A 199 -37.41 16.77 14.11
N LYS A 200 -36.60 16.41 13.09
CA LYS A 200 -36.78 15.19 12.31
C LYS A 200 -35.43 14.51 12.15
N GLY A 201 -35.26 13.40 12.85
CA GLY A 201 -34.11 12.50 12.68
C GLY A 201 -34.11 11.95 11.25
N SER A 202 -33.06 12.25 10.51
CA SER A 202 -32.81 11.64 9.21
C SER A 202 -32.11 10.30 9.44
N ALA A 203 -32.91 9.23 9.40
CA ALA A 203 -32.40 7.87 9.46
C ALA A 203 -31.52 7.61 8.21
N ARG A 204 -30.24 7.34 8.45
CA ARG A 204 -29.33 6.81 7.43
C ARG A 204 -29.89 5.45 6.95
N PRO A 205 -29.93 5.14 5.65
CA PRO A 205 -30.34 3.82 5.20
C PRO A 205 -29.37 2.80 5.77
N LEU A 206 -29.85 1.88 6.61
CA LEU A 206 -29.07 0.71 6.99
C LEU A 206 -28.73 -0.06 5.71
N ARG A 207 -27.43 -0.19 5.42
CA ARG A 207 -26.95 -1.07 4.35
C ARG A 207 -27.44 -2.49 4.68
N ARG A 208 -28.04 -3.16 3.71
CA ARG A 208 -28.48 -4.57 3.84
C ARG A 208 -27.30 -5.41 4.33
N ALA A 209 -27.53 -6.17 5.39
CA ALA A 209 -26.57 -7.14 5.87
C ALA A 209 -26.28 -8.19 4.80
N THR A 210 -25.01 -8.49 4.58
CA THR A 210 -24.53 -9.47 3.62
C THR A 210 -25.01 -10.86 4.03
N VAL A 211 -25.77 -11.53 3.16
CA VAL A 211 -26.27 -12.90 3.34
C VAL A 211 -25.35 -13.89 2.65
N CYS A 212 -25.05 -15.01 3.32
CA CYS A 212 -24.29 -16.09 2.70
C CYS A 212 -25.09 -16.76 1.57
N GLY A 213 -24.51 -16.87 0.38
CA GLY A 213 -25.18 -17.45 -0.80
C GLY A 213 -25.60 -18.92 -0.66
N ARG A 214 -25.03 -19.65 0.32
CA ARG A 214 -25.31 -21.08 0.52
C ARG A 214 -26.38 -21.35 1.57
N CYS A 215 -26.35 -20.67 2.72
CA CYS A 215 -27.32 -20.89 3.81
C CYS A 215 -28.31 -19.75 4.02
N LYS A 216 -28.15 -18.63 3.30
CA LYS A 216 -29.00 -17.42 3.35
C LYS A 216 -29.13 -16.75 4.72
N GLN A 217 -28.26 -17.08 5.68
CA GLN A 217 -28.21 -16.43 6.99
C GLN A 217 -27.26 -15.22 6.97
N VAL A 218 -27.53 -14.22 7.82
CA VAL A 218 -26.72 -13.00 7.99
C VAL A 218 -25.71 -13.16 9.14
N GLY A 219 -24.51 -12.59 9.01
CA GLY A 219 -23.63 -12.29 10.16
C GLY A 219 -22.52 -13.29 10.53
N HIS A 220 -22.26 -14.35 9.76
CA HIS A 220 -21.22 -15.36 10.09
C HIS A 220 -19.95 -15.30 9.23
N ASN A 221 -19.83 -14.32 8.32
CA ASN A 221 -18.63 -14.15 7.48
C ASN A 221 -17.54 -13.28 8.14
N GLY A 222 -17.62 -13.05 9.46
CA GLY A 222 -16.57 -12.41 10.25
C GLY A 222 -15.72 -13.47 10.94
N GLU A 223 -14.41 -13.41 10.75
CA GLU A 223 -13.41 -14.27 11.39
C GLU A 223 -13.66 -14.33 12.90
N SER A 224 -14.05 -15.51 13.40
CA SER A 224 -14.10 -15.76 14.84
C SER A 224 -12.69 -15.94 15.34
N THR A 225 -12.11 -14.85 15.83
CA THR A 225 -10.92 -14.88 16.69
C THR A 225 -11.35 -15.19 18.13
N SER A 226 -10.78 -16.29 18.64
CA SER A 226 -10.53 -16.64 20.05
C SER A 226 -11.68 -16.69 21.06
N SER A 227 -11.75 -17.78 21.84
CA SER A 227 -11.18 -17.85 23.20
C SER A 227 -11.68 -19.05 24.02
N LEU A 228 -10.74 -19.74 24.67
CA LEU A 228 -10.82 -20.31 26.02
C LEU A 228 -11.96 -21.29 26.36
N LEU A 229 -11.66 -22.59 26.35
CA LEU A 229 -11.32 -23.40 27.54
C LEU A 229 -10.93 -24.83 27.11
#